data_AF-T1G6Q6-F1
#
_entry.id   AF-T1G6Q6-F1
#
_cell.length_a   1.000
_cell.length_b   1.000
_cell.length_c   1.000
_cell.angle_alpha   90.00
_cell.angle_beta   90.00
_cell.angle_gamma   90.00
#
_symmetry.space_group_name_H-M   'P 1'
#
loop_
_entity.id
_entity.type
_entity.pdbx_description
1 polymer ?
#
loop_
_entity_poly.entity_id
_entity_poly.type
_entity_poly.pdbx_seq_one_letter_code
_entity_poly.pdbx_strand_id
1 'polypeptide(L)' 'DLNIKVASENHSKYDCFVMVLMSHGGQDFIYGVDDKIYLEDPLLPLSENKCKTLIGKSKLFFIQVWFVLNFTN' A
#
# COMPACT_ATOMS: atom_id res chain seq x y z
N ASP A 1 8.14 6.59 4.80
CA ASP A 1 7.91 7.91 4.16
C ASP A 1 6.91 7.93 3.00
N LEU A 2 6.95 7.00 2.04
CA LEU A 2 6.17 7.10 0.80
C LEU A 2 4.66 7.38 0.99
N ASN A 3 3.99 6.70 1.93
CA ASN A 3 2.55 6.84 2.13
C ASN A 3 2.12 7.78 3.26
N ILE A 4 3.07 8.33 4.03
CA ILE A 4 2.76 9.28 5.11
C ILE A 4 2.26 10.61 4.51
N LYS A 5 2.85 11.04 3.39
CA LYS A 5 2.42 12.26 2.70
C LYS A 5 1.01 12.14 2.15
N VAL A 6 0.72 11.07 1.40
CA VAL A 6 -0.61 10.83 0.81
C VAL A 6 -1.68 10.69 1.91
N ALA A 7 -1.39 10.00 3.00
CA ALA A 7 -2.31 9.88 4.13
C ALA A 7 -2.61 11.22 4.82
N SER A 8 -1.69 12.20 4.75
CA SER A 8 -1.88 13.54 5.32
C SER A 8 -2.67 14.50 4.43
N GLU A 9 -2.95 14.12 3.18
CA GLU A 9 -3.72 14.94 2.25
C GLU A 9 -5.21 14.98 2.62
N ASN A 10 -5.88 16.06 2.21
CA ASN A 10 -7.31 16.21 2.45
C ASN A 10 -8.13 15.48 1.38
N HIS A 11 -8.56 14.27 1.69
CA HIS A 11 -9.37 13.44 0.80
C HIS A 11 -10.86 13.77 0.81
N SER A 12 -11.32 14.79 1.56
CA SER A 12 -12.75 15.04 1.82
C SER A 12 -13.59 15.21 0.55
N LYS A 13 -13.00 15.74 -0.53
CA LYS A 13 -13.68 16.02 -1.80
C LYS A 13 -13.67 14.86 -2.81
N TYR A 14 -13.00 13.74 -2.51
CA TYR A 14 -12.94 12.57 -3.40
C TYR A 14 -13.84 11.45 -2.88
N ASP A 15 -14.33 10.58 -3.77
CA ASP A 15 -15.27 9.51 -3.38
C ASP A 15 -14.55 8.21 -2.96
N CYS A 16 -13.35 7.96 -3.49
CA CYS A 16 -12.59 6.76 -3.22
C CYS A 16 -11.07 7.03 -3.24
N PHE A 17 -10.32 6.04 -2.76
CA PHE A 17 -8.86 6.01 -2.84
C PHE A 17 -8.41 4.76 -3.58
N VAL A 18 -7.43 4.90 -4.47
CA VAL A 18 -6.86 3.80 -5.23
C VAL A 18 -5.34 3.85 -5.10
N MET A 19 -4.73 2.72 -4.76
CA MET A 19 -3.29 2.54 -4.77
C MET A 19 -2.92 1.30 -5.59
N VAL A 20 -1.97 1.48 -6.49
CA VAL A 20 -1.41 0.42 -7.32
C VAL A 20 0.06 0.25 -6.92
N LEU A 21 0.41 -0.92 -6.40
CA LEU A 21 1.78 -1.29 -6.04
C LEU A 21 2.29 -2.31 -7.06
N MET A 22 3.40 -1.99 -7.71
CA MET A 22 4.06 -2.86 -8.69
C MET A 22 5.53 -2.98 -8.33
N SER A 23 5.95 -4.17 -7.89
CA SER A 23 7.35 -4.44 -7.59
C SER A 23 7.67 -5.93 -7.66
N HIS A 24 8.95 -6.28 -7.48
CA HIS A 24 9.28 -7.62 -7.03
C HIS A 24 8.82 -7.80 -5.58
N GLY A 25 8.52 -9.03 -5.17
CA GLY A 25 8.05 -9.23 -3.80
C GLY A 25 7.83 -10.69 -3.45
N GLY A 26 7.26 -10.89 -2.28
CA GLY A 26 6.81 -12.20 -1.79
C GLY A 26 5.38 -12.12 -1.29
N GLN A 27 5.02 -13.03 -0.39
CA GLN A 27 3.66 -13.16 0.13
C GLN A 27 3.15 -11.85 0.76
N ASP A 28 3.95 -11.24 1.65
CA ASP A 28 3.50 -10.12 2.50
C ASP A 28 4.41 -8.89 2.42
N PHE A 29 5.32 -8.87 1.45
CA PHE A 29 6.28 -7.78 1.27
C PHE A 29 6.51 -7.47 -0.21
N ILE A 30 6.85 -6.22 -0.47
CA ILE A 30 7.38 -5.75 -1.75
C ILE A 30 8.83 -5.31 -1.55
N TYR A 31 9.63 -5.35 -2.59
CA TYR A 31 10.93 -4.69 -2.59
C TYR A 31 10.74 -3.20 -2.90
N GLY A 32 11.26 -2.35 -2.03
CA GLY A 32 11.59 -0.97 -2.36
C GLY A 32 12.88 -0.91 -3.18
N VAL A 33 13.39 0.30 -3.41
CA VAL A 33 14.67 0.50 -4.09
C VAL A 33 15.82 -0.10 -3.28
N ASP A 34 15.80 0.14 -1.97
CA ASP A 34 16.91 -0.20 -1.08
C ASP A 34 16.64 -1.45 -0.23
N ASP A 35 15.39 -1.67 0.16
CA ASP A 35 15.05 -2.69 1.16
C ASP A 35 13.64 -3.27 0.99
N LYS A 36 13.36 -4.36 1.71
CA LYS A 36 12.00 -4.94 1.78
C LYS A 36 11.07 -4.03 2.57
N ILE A 37 9.83 -3.90 2.08
CA ILE A 37 8.75 -3.15 2.72
C ILE A 37 7.58 -4.12 2.91
N TYR A 38 7.15 -4.29 4.15
CA TYR A 38 5.96 -5.09 4.44
C TYR A 38 4.73 -4.34 4.00
N LEU A 39 3.73 -5.03 3.44
CA LEU A 39 2.53 -4.38 2.93
C LEU A 39 1.74 -3.62 4.00
N GLU A 40 1.87 -4.00 5.27
CA GLU A 40 1.25 -3.28 6.38
C GLU A 40 1.75 -1.84 6.51
N ASP A 41 3.05 -1.59 6.32
CA ASP A 41 3.68 -0.27 6.50
C ASP A 41 3.08 0.83 5.59
N PRO A 42 2.91 0.61 4.27
CA PRO A 42 2.26 1.56 3.39
C PRO A 42 0.73 1.64 3.60
N LEU A 43 0.09 0.57 4.10
CA LEU A 43 -1.37 0.52 4.26
C LEU A 43 -1.86 1.13 5.58
N LEU A 44 -1.09 1.00 6.66
CA LEU A 44 -1.47 1.45 8.00
C LEU A 44 -1.80 2.95 8.08
N PRO A 45 -1.04 3.88 7.46
CA PRO A 45 -1.39 5.30 7.44
C PRO A 45 -2.72 5.61 6.75
N LEU A 46 -3.18 4.73 5.85
CA LEU A 46 -4.42 4.87 5.10
C LEU A 46 -5.61 4.22 5.82
N SER A 47 -5.39 3.57 6.97
CA SER A 47 -6.45 3.05 7.82
C SER A 47 -7.39 4.17 8.31
N GLU A 48 -8.63 3.81 8.63
CA GLU A 48 -9.65 4.78 9.07
C GLU A 48 -9.23 5.54 10.35
N ASN A 49 -8.48 4.86 11.22
CA ASN A 49 -7.98 5.45 12.47
C ASN A 49 -6.87 6.50 12.24
N LYS A 50 -6.21 6.46 11.08
CA LYS A 50 -5.05 7.32 10.77
C LYS A 50 -5.36 8.38 9.73
N CYS A 51 -6.27 8.13 8.79
CA CYS A 51 -6.70 9.08 7.76
C CYS A 51 -8.21 9.36 7.85
N LYS A 52 -8.58 10.40 8.61
CA LYS A 52 -9.99 10.75 8.88
C LYS A 52 -10.78 11.14 7.63
N THR A 53 -10.11 11.74 6.65
CA THR A 53 -10.72 12.20 5.39
C THR A 53 -11.07 11.06 4.44
N LEU A 54 -10.61 9.83 4.73
CA LEU A 54 -10.94 8.59 4.04
C LEU A 54 -11.94 7.71 4.81
N ILE A 55 -12.47 8.15 5.95
CA ILE A 55 -13.50 7.39 6.70
C ILE A 55 -14.75 7.26 5.82
N GLY A 56 -15.29 6.04 5.73
CA GLY A 56 -16.48 5.74 4.94
C GLY A 56 -16.28 5.71 3.43
N LYS A 57 -15.05 5.88 2.94
CA LYS A 57 -14.71 5.87 1.51
C LYS A 57 -14.11 4.54 1.09
N SER A 58 -14.42 4.08 -0.11
CA SER A 58 -13.84 2.85 -0.67
C SER A 58 -12.33 3.00 -0.90
N LYS A 59 -11.55 2.01 -0.45
CA LYS A 59 -10.10 1.95 -0.61
C LYS A 59 -9.74 0.72 -1.42
N LEU A 60 -9.21 0.92 -2.62
CA LEU A 60 -8.85 -0.15 -3.56
C LEU A 60 -7.33 -0.27 -3.62
N PHE A 61 -6.84 -1.48 -3.40
CA PHE A 61 -5.43 -1.80 -3.43
C PHE A 61 -5.18 -2.86 -4.51
N PHE A 62 -4.41 -2.50 -5.53
CA PHE A 62 -3.98 -3.42 -6.57
C PHE A 62 -2.51 -3.71 -6.36
N ILE A 63 -2.18 -4.95 -6.03
CA ILE A 63 -0.80 -5.34 -5.71
C ILE A 63 -0.36 -6.37 -6.75
N GLN A 64 0.59 -5.97 -7.59
CA GLN A 64 1.26 -6.84 -8.53
C GLN A 64 2.67 -7.10 -8.00
N VAL A 65 2.94 -8.37 -7.68
CA VAL A 65 4.26 -8.84 -7.25
C VAL A 65 4.72 -10.00 -8.10
N TRP A 66 6.00 -10.04 -8.43
CA TRP A 66 6.61 -11.25 -8.96
C TRP A 66 7.11 -12.11 -7.82
N PHE A 67 6.44 -13.25 -7.60
CA PHE A 67 6.82 -14.24 -6.61
C PHE A 67 7.95 -15.10 -7.19
N VAL A 68 9.15 -15.05 -6.60
CA VAL A 68 10.19 -16.03 -6.93
C VAL A 68 9.75 -17.38 -6.37
N LEU A 69 9.25 -18.26 -7.23
CA LEU A 69 9.14 -19.68 -6.87
C LEU A 69 10.55 -20.24 -6.74
N ASN A 70 10.98 -20.53 -5.51
CA ASN A 70 12.12 -21.43 -5.31
C ASN A 70 11.67 -22.82 -5.79
N PHE A 71 11.91 -23.14 -7.06
CA PHE A 71 11.91 -24.53 -7.51
C PHE A 71 13.14 -25.20 -6.89
N THR A 72 12.99 -25.73 -5.68
CA THR A 72 13.93 -26.73 -5.18
C THR A 72 13.72 -27.99 -6.01
N ASN A 73 14.75 -28.35 -6.78
CA ASN A 73 14.91 -29.70 -7.36
C ASN A 73 14.90 -30.76 -6.25
#